data_AF-A0A821PGR5-F1
#
_entry.id   AF-A0A821PGR5-F1
#
_cell.length_a   1.000
_cell.length_b   1.000
_cell.length_c   1.000
_cell.angle_alpha   90.00
_cell.angle_beta   90.00
_cell.angle_gamma   90.00
#
_symmetry.space_group_name_H-M   'P 1'
#
loop_
_entity.id
_entity.type
_entity.pdbx_description
1 polymer ?
#
loop_
_entity_poly.entity_id
_entity_poly.type
_entity_poly.pdbx_seq_one_letter_code
_entity_poly.pdbx_strand_id
1 'polypeptide(L)'
;MNVSTMHNKLLRGEYKNPLQFIDDARLYNNKPLRVYKMCTKLAKLFVESIDRVVQELGYCCDRQYAYLPKLMLCYEKQQCWEIPSYGCYYYYYSNSEPSRFNLTSGKYTFCANCFHSIKSESILIGDDSTQTIVEIPKQIFLLA
;
A
#
# COMPACT_ATOMS: atom_id res chain seq x y z
N MET A 1 -24.23 -13.08 5.72
CA MET A 1 -25.20 -12.07 5.26
C MET A 1 -26.09 -12.61 4.13
N ASN A 2 -27.36 -12.18 4.04
CA ASN A 2 -28.31 -12.45 2.95
C ASN A 2 -29.27 -11.24 2.78
N VAL A 3 -30.00 -11.15 1.66
CA VAL A 3 -30.85 -9.99 1.32
C VAL A 3 -31.97 -9.76 2.34
N SER A 4 -32.65 -10.83 2.80
CA SER A 4 -33.74 -10.72 3.78
C SER A 4 -33.24 -10.16 5.12
N THR A 5 -32.08 -10.61 5.58
CA THR A 5 -31.42 -10.08 6.77
C THR A 5 -31.09 -8.60 6.61
N MET A 6 -30.49 -8.19 5.49
CA MET A 6 -30.18 -6.77 5.23
C MET A 6 -31.43 -5.90 5.17
N HIS A 7 -32.51 -6.37 4.53
CA HIS A 7 -33.78 -5.67 4.46
C HIS A 7 -34.40 -5.45 5.84
N ASN A 8 -34.43 -6.48 6.69
CA ASN A 8 -34.95 -6.38 8.05
C ASN A 8 -34.13 -5.42 8.92
N LYS A 9 -32.79 -5.46 8.81
CA LYS A 9 -31.90 -4.52 9.51
C LYS A 9 -32.16 -3.08 9.09
N LEU A 10 -32.41 -2.85 7.80
CA LEU A 10 -32.76 -1.53 7.27
C LEU A 10 -34.09 -1.02 7.82
N LEU A 11 -35.13 -1.85 7.79
CA LEU A 11 -36.47 -1.50 8.30
C LEU A 11 -36.47 -1.20 9.80
N ARG A 12 -35.62 -1.88 10.57
CA ARG A 12 -35.47 -1.68 12.01
C ARG A 12 -34.54 -0.51 12.36
N GLY A 13 -33.92 0.14 11.37
CA GLY A 13 -32.96 1.21 11.61
C GLY A 13 -31.69 0.75 12.33
N GLU A 14 -31.29 -0.52 12.18
CA GLU A 14 -30.13 -1.09 12.86
C GLU A 14 -28.79 -0.57 12.29
N TYR A 15 -28.81 0.05 11.10
CA TYR A 15 -27.65 0.67 10.48
C TYR A 15 -27.49 2.12 10.96
N LYS A 16 -26.34 2.42 11.57
CA LYS A 16 -26.02 3.78 12.05
C LYS A 16 -25.65 4.74 10.92
N ASN A 17 -25.15 4.20 9.82
CA ASN A 17 -24.71 4.94 8.64
C ASN A 17 -24.81 4.04 7.39
N PRO A 18 -24.85 4.63 6.17
CA PRO A 18 -24.95 3.85 4.94
C PRO A 18 -23.78 2.89 4.72
N LEU A 19 -22.58 3.19 5.24
CA LEU A 19 -21.39 2.33 5.06
C LEU A 19 -21.58 0.94 5.69
N GLN A 20 -22.26 0.84 6.84
CA GLN A 20 -22.54 -0.45 7.47
C GLN A 20 -23.46 -1.35 6.63
N PHE A 21 -24.40 -0.76 5.90
CA PHE A 21 -25.24 -1.50 4.94
C PHE A 21 -24.39 -1.97 3.74
N ILE A 22 -23.49 -1.11 3.26
CA ILE A 22 -22.59 -1.40 2.15
C ILE A 22 -21.63 -2.54 2.49
N ASP A 23 -21.11 -2.59 3.72
CA ASP A 23 -20.26 -3.68 4.20
C ASP A 23 -21.01 -5.02 4.23
N ASP A 24 -22.25 -5.04 4.71
CA ASP A 24 -23.11 -6.22 4.70
C ASP A 24 -23.41 -6.69 3.25
N ALA A 25 -23.66 -5.74 2.34
CA ALA A 25 -23.90 -6.02 0.92
C ALA A 25 -22.63 -6.58 0.24
N ARG A 26 -21.45 -6.04 0.54
CA ARG A 26 -20.16 -6.56 0.07
C ARG A 26 -19.90 -7.97 0.61
N LEU A 27 -20.19 -8.22 1.88
CA LEU A 27 -20.06 -9.56 2.49
C LEU A 27 -21.01 -10.57 1.84
N TYR A 28 -22.21 -10.15 1.44
CA TYR A 28 -23.11 -10.99 0.65
C TYR A 28 -22.51 -11.34 -0.73
N ASN A 29 -21.87 -10.37 -1.38
CA ASN A 29 -21.27 -10.53 -2.71
C ASN A 29 -19.93 -11.31 -2.71
N ASN A 30 -19.20 -11.37 -1.59
CA ASN A 30 -17.89 -12.05 -1.46
C ASN A 30 -17.96 -13.56 -1.11
N LYS A 31 -19.14 -14.22 -1.16
CA LYS A 31 -19.26 -15.65 -0.82
C LYS A 31 -18.60 -16.56 -1.88
N PRO A 32 -17.75 -17.52 -1.49
CA PRO A 32 -17.13 -18.45 -2.44
C PRO A 32 -18.12 -19.54 -2.92
N LEU A 33 -18.01 -19.84 -4.22
CA LEU A 33 -18.57 -20.96 -5.01
C LEU A 33 -19.96 -20.85 -5.70
N ARG A 34 -19.94 -21.23 -6.98
CA ARG A 34 -21.01 -21.55 -7.97
C ARG A 34 -22.12 -20.51 -8.25
N VAL A 35 -22.43 -19.58 -7.36
CA VAL A 35 -23.45 -18.51 -7.56
C VAL A 35 -22.87 -17.27 -8.28
N TYR A 36 -21.58 -17.32 -8.66
CA TYR A 36 -20.79 -16.18 -9.14
C TYR A 36 -21.37 -15.49 -10.39
N LYS A 37 -22.08 -16.20 -11.28
CA LYS A 37 -22.66 -15.58 -12.50
C LYS A 37 -23.93 -14.75 -12.25
N MET A 38 -24.74 -15.08 -11.24
CA MET A 38 -25.93 -14.28 -10.88
C MET A 38 -25.60 -13.20 -9.84
N CYS A 39 -24.71 -13.52 -8.89
CA CYS A 39 -24.17 -12.53 -7.96
C CYS A 39 -23.39 -11.41 -8.68
N THR A 40 -22.78 -11.67 -9.84
CA THR A 40 -22.08 -10.61 -10.61
C THR A 40 -23.02 -9.58 -11.21
N LYS A 41 -24.21 -9.96 -11.71
CA LYS A 41 -25.17 -8.96 -12.24
C LYS A 41 -25.74 -8.10 -11.12
N LEU A 42 -26.13 -8.71 -9.99
CA LEU A 42 -26.59 -7.98 -8.81
C LEU A 42 -25.51 -7.09 -8.22
N ALA A 43 -24.25 -7.57 -8.15
CA ALA A 43 -23.12 -6.75 -7.70
C ALA A 43 -22.86 -5.56 -8.63
N LYS A 44 -22.96 -5.74 -9.95
CA LYS A 44 -22.85 -4.62 -10.92
C LYS A 44 -23.93 -3.57 -10.71
N LEU A 45 -25.20 -3.99 -10.67
CA LEU A 45 -26.32 -3.09 -10.40
C LEU A 45 -26.18 -2.38 -9.04
N PHE A 46 -25.69 -3.11 -8.03
CA PHE A 46 -25.42 -2.53 -6.72
C PHE A 46 -24.37 -1.42 -6.81
N VAL A 47 -23.21 -1.67 -7.41
CA VAL A 47 -22.13 -0.68 -7.57
C VAL A 47 -22.60 0.53 -8.39
N GLU A 48 -23.36 0.33 -9.47
CA GLU A 48 -23.90 1.42 -10.29
C GLU A 48 -24.91 2.29 -9.52
N SER A 49 -25.69 1.70 -8.62
CA SER A 49 -26.74 2.43 -7.88
C SER A 49 -26.24 3.07 -6.58
N ILE A 50 -25.27 2.45 -5.89
CA ILE A 50 -24.92 2.81 -4.52
C ILE A 50 -24.17 4.14 -4.44
N ASP A 51 -23.30 4.43 -5.41
CA ASP A 51 -22.53 5.68 -5.43
C ASP A 51 -23.46 6.90 -5.43
N ARG A 52 -24.53 6.87 -6.24
CA ARG A 52 -25.53 7.94 -6.27
C ARG A 52 -26.28 8.08 -4.93
N VAL A 53 -26.70 6.96 -4.35
CA VAL A 53 -27.44 6.97 -3.06
C VAL A 53 -26.57 7.52 -1.93
N VAL A 54 -25.30 7.13 -1.88
CA VAL A 54 -24.35 7.57 -0.86
C VAL A 54 -24.05 9.08 -0.99
N GLN A 55 -23.97 9.59 -2.22
CA GLN A 55 -23.85 11.03 -2.49
C GLN A 55 -25.09 11.81 -2.07
N GLU A 56 -26.30 11.32 -2.34
CA GLU A 56 -27.55 11.95 -1.88
C GLU A 56 -27.65 11.99 -0.34
N LEU A 57 -27.00 11.04 0.36
CA LEU A 57 -26.88 11.01 1.82
C LEU A 57 -25.74 11.88 2.39
N GLY A 58 -25.03 12.63 1.54
CA GLY A 58 -23.98 13.58 1.95
C GLY A 58 -22.57 13.00 2.07
N TYR A 59 -22.32 11.80 1.55
CA TYR A 59 -20.98 11.18 1.51
C TYR A 59 -20.33 11.37 0.13
N CYS A 60 -19.00 11.23 0.04
CA CYS A 60 -18.29 11.39 -1.24
C CYS A 60 -18.45 10.20 -2.19
N CYS A 61 -18.37 8.97 -1.67
CA CYS A 61 -18.46 7.72 -2.44
C CYS A 61 -18.67 6.51 -1.50
N ASP A 62 -18.96 5.34 -2.07
CA ASP A 62 -19.09 4.08 -1.33
C ASP A 62 -17.74 3.41 -1.02
N ARG A 63 -16.64 3.93 -1.57
CA ARG A 63 -15.35 3.21 -1.67
C ARG A 63 -14.65 3.04 -0.32
N GLN A 64 -14.12 1.84 -0.10
CA GLN A 64 -13.21 1.59 1.01
C GLN A 64 -11.77 1.83 0.54
N TYR A 65 -11.17 2.90 1.04
CA TYR A 65 -9.76 3.17 0.79
C TYR A 65 -8.90 2.37 1.77
N ALA A 66 -7.92 1.66 1.21
CA ALA A 66 -6.83 1.08 1.99
C ALA A 66 -5.57 1.89 1.70
N TYR A 67 -4.81 2.21 2.75
CA TYR A 67 -3.46 2.70 2.56
C TYR A 67 -2.61 1.55 2.03
N LEU A 68 -2.24 1.63 0.76
CA LEU A 68 -1.17 0.78 0.26
C LEU A 68 0.12 1.22 0.96
N PRO A 69 0.91 0.27 1.51
CA PRO A 69 2.23 0.60 2.02
C PRO A 69 3.01 1.38 0.96
N LYS A 70 3.69 2.45 1.37
CA LYS A 70 4.57 3.18 0.46
C LYS A 70 5.55 2.19 -0.17
N LEU A 71 5.61 2.19 -1.50
CA LEU A 71 6.56 1.40 -2.26
C LEU A 71 7.98 1.61 -1.71
N MET A 72 8.63 0.54 -1.26
CA MET A 72 10.02 0.58 -0.82
C MET A 72 10.93 0.36 -2.02
N LEU A 73 11.77 1.34 -2.32
CA LEU A 73 12.67 1.31 -3.47
C LEU A 73 14.05 0.79 -3.04
N CYS A 74 14.66 -0.05 -3.87
CA CYS A 74 16.06 -0.40 -3.71
C CYS A 74 16.92 0.68 -4.39
N TYR A 75 18.01 1.08 -3.74
CA TYR A 75 18.93 2.09 -4.27
C TYR A 75 19.65 1.61 -5.55
N GLU A 76 19.92 0.31 -5.66
CA GLU A 76 20.52 -0.32 -6.85
C GLU A 76 19.49 -0.47 -7.98
N LYS A 77 19.09 0.67 -8.57
CA LYS A 77 18.00 0.80 -9.54
C LYS A 77 18.23 0.03 -10.85
N GLN A 78 19.48 -0.34 -11.16
CA GLN A 78 19.82 -1.04 -12.41
C GLN A 78 19.27 -2.48 -12.46
N GLN A 79 19.12 -3.14 -11.31
CA GLN A 79 18.72 -4.55 -11.23
C GLN A 79 17.50 -4.80 -10.33
N CYS A 80 17.23 -3.91 -9.37
CA CYS A 80 16.12 -4.05 -8.44
C CYS A 80 15.48 -2.68 -8.20
N TRP A 81 14.23 -2.50 -8.64
CA TRP A 81 13.53 -1.24 -8.46
C TRP A 81 12.66 -1.24 -7.18
N GLU A 82 12.09 -2.38 -6.79
CA GLU A 82 11.19 -2.53 -5.64
C GLU A 82 11.67 -3.62 -4.67
N ILE A 83 11.56 -3.32 -3.38
CA ILE A 83 11.71 -4.28 -2.28
C ILE A 83 10.30 -4.77 -1.90
N PRO A 84 10.00 -6.08 -1.97
CA PRO A 84 8.71 -6.62 -1.58
C PRO A 84 8.36 -6.24 -0.12
N SER A 85 7.08 -6.04 0.19
CA SER A 85 6.64 -5.60 1.53
C SER A 85 7.07 -6.52 2.68
N TYR A 86 7.39 -7.78 2.39
CA TYR A 86 7.86 -8.79 3.35
C TYR A 86 9.33 -9.19 3.14
N GLY A 87 10.07 -8.50 2.27
CA GLY A 87 11.47 -8.81 2.00
C GLY A 87 12.39 -8.19 3.05
N CYS A 88 13.42 -8.94 3.48
CA CYS A 88 14.48 -8.39 4.32
C CYS A 88 15.27 -7.33 3.56
N TYR A 89 15.61 -6.23 4.21
CA TYR A 89 16.34 -5.13 3.60
C TYR A 89 17.32 -4.47 4.57
N TYR A 90 18.36 -3.89 4.00
CA TYR A 90 19.32 -3.08 4.73
C TYR A 90 19.00 -1.61 4.50
N TYR A 91 19.14 -0.79 5.53
CA TYR A 91 18.96 0.65 5.40
C TYR A 91 20.01 1.45 6.16
N TYR A 92 20.26 2.66 5.65
CA TYR A 92 21.11 3.66 6.27
C TYR A 92 20.34 4.98 6.32
N TYR A 93 20.33 5.62 7.48
CA TYR A 93 19.83 7.00 7.62
C TYR A 93 20.99 7.96 7.43
N SER A 94 20.91 8.82 6.42
CA SER A 94 21.84 9.94 6.30
C SER A 94 21.43 11.00 7.31
N ASN A 95 21.91 10.84 8.54
CA ASN A 95 21.86 11.91 9.52
C ASN A 95 22.84 12.99 9.07
N SER A 96 22.40 13.89 8.19
CA SER A 96 23.22 15.04 7.85
C SER A 96 22.49 16.32 8.21
N GLU A 97 23.00 16.94 9.27
CA GLU A 97 23.26 18.38 9.18
C GLU A 97 23.77 18.69 7.76
N PRO A 98 23.21 19.72 7.09
CA PRO A 98 23.23 19.88 5.63
C PRO A 98 24.61 20.19 4.99
N SER A 99 25.74 19.85 5.62
CA SER A 99 27.05 20.38 5.24
C SER A 99 28.16 19.36 4.96
N ARG A 100 28.01 18.06 5.23
CA ARG A 100 29.13 17.12 5.06
C ARG A 100 29.14 16.26 3.79
N PHE A 101 27.98 15.87 3.26
CA PHE A 101 27.95 14.81 2.23
C PHE A 101 26.96 15.02 1.08
N ASN A 102 26.23 16.15 1.03
CA ASN A 102 25.28 16.50 -0.06
C ASN A 102 24.28 15.38 -0.43
N LEU A 103 23.96 14.49 0.50
CA LEU A 103 22.95 13.45 0.33
C LEU A 103 21.57 14.06 0.57
N THR A 104 20.66 13.89 -0.39
CA THR A 104 19.32 14.50 -0.41
C THR A 104 18.30 13.57 0.25
N SER A 105 18.44 12.27 0.04
CA SER A 105 17.53 11.28 0.59
C SER A 105 17.91 10.97 2.04
N GLY A 106 17.02 11.22 3.00
CA GLY A 106 17.29 10.95 4.43
C GLY A 106 17.44 9.46 4.79
N LYS A 107 17.03 8.55 3.90
CA LYS A 107 17.10 7.10 4.09
C LYS A 107 17.45 6.42 2.76
N TYR A 108 18.45 5.56 2.78
CA TYR A 108 18.85 4.69 1.67
C TYR A 108 18.53 3.24 2.01
N THR A 109 17.95 2.52 1.07
CA THR A 109 17.46 1.14 1.27
C THR A 109 17.97 0.21 0.18
N PHE A 110 18.38 -1.00 0.58
CA PHE A 110 18.83 -2.07 -0.32
C PHE A 110 18.11 -3.37 0.04
N CYS A 111 17.59 -4.11 -0.94
CA CYS A 111 17.14 -5.47 -0.64
C CYS A 111 18.34 -6.33 -0.21
N ALA A 112 18.10 -7.40 0.56
CA ALA A 112 19.17 -8.28 1.03
C ALA A 112 20.10 -8.76 -0.11
N ASN A 113 19.54 -9.17 -1.24
CA ASN A 113 20.30 -9.67 -2.39
C ASN A 113 21.26 -8.61 -2.97
N CYS A 114 20.77 -7.38 -3.20
CA CYS A 114 21.59 -6.29 -3.71
C CYS A 114 22.64 -5.84 -2.69
N PHE A 115 22.31 -5.88 -1.40
CA PHE A 115 23.28 -5.56 -0.36
C PHE A 115 24.43 -6.57 -0.32
N HIS A 116 24.13 -7.87 -0.42
CA HIS A 116 25.13 -8.94 -0.41
C HIS A 116 25.91 -9.07 -1.72
N SER A 117 25.36 -8.67 -2.87
CA SER A 117 26.05 -8.74 -4.16
C SER A 117 27.23 -7.77 -4.27
N ILE A 118 27.23 -6.68 -3.49
CA ILE A 118 28.33 -5.73 -3.42
C ILE A 118 29.52 -6.42 -2.73
N LYS A 119 30.63 -6.66 -3.44
CA LYS A 119 31.81 -7.33 -2.85
C LYS A 119 32.65 -6.42 -1.96
N SER A 120 32.53 -5.10 -2.12
CA SER A 120 33.24 -4.12 -1.30
C SER A 120 32.69 -4.09 0.13
N GLU A 121 33.55 -3.73 1.09
CA GLU A 121 33.18 -3.46 2.48
C GLU A 121 32.44 -2.13 2.64
N SER A 122 32.48 -1.28 1.62
CA SER A 122 31.80 0.01 1.53
C SER A 122 30.84 0.07 0.34
N ILE A 123 29.83 0.92 0.44
CA ILE A 123 28.82 1.20 -0.57
C ILE A 123 28.96 2.66 -1.00
N LEU A 124 29.04 2.87 -2.31
CA LEU A 124 29.09 4.20 -2.91
C LEU A 124 27.65 4.71 -3.13
N ILE A 125 27.32 5.86 -2.55
CA ILE A 125 25.99 6.48 -2.64
C ILE A 125 26.13 7.90 -3.20
N GLY A 126 25.38 8.21 -4.25
CA GLY A 126 25.09 9.56 -4.74
C GLY A 126 23.68 9.62 -5.34
N ASP A 127 22.92 10.68 -5.08
CA ASP A 127 21.55 10.79 -5.61
C ASP A 127 21.54 11.22 -7.09
N ASP A 128 22.48 12.07 -7.50
CA ASP A 128 22.59 12.62 -8.86
C ASP A 128 23.99 12.46 -9.46
N SER A 129 24.06 12.42 -10.79
CA SER A 129 25.32 12.35 -11.56
C SER A 129 26.28 13.53 -11.31
N THR A 130 25.78 14.64 -10.79
CA THR A 130 26.55 15.85 -10.47
C THR A 130 26.98 15.92 -9.00
N GLN A 131 26.53 14.98 -8.16
CA GLN A 131 26.85 14.96 -6.74
C GLN A 131 28.15 14.20 -6.47
N THR A 132 28.85 14.63 -5.43
CA THR A 132 29.98 13.87 -4.88
C THR A 132 29.47 12.55 -4.31
N ILE A 133 29.97 11.45 -4.84
CA ILE A 133 29.70 10.11 -4.33
C ILE A 133 30.30 9.98 -2.92
N VAL A 134 29.51 9.44 -2.00
CA VAL A 134 29.87 9.22 -0.60
C VAL A 134 30.12 7.73 -0.39
N GLU A 135 31.25 7.41 0.22
CA GLU A 135 31.59 6.04 0.59
C GLU A 135 31.09 5.72 2.01
N ILE A 136 30.16 4.77 2.11
CA ILE A 136 29.48 4.41 3.35
C ILE A 136 29.82 2.96 3.72
N PRO A 137 30.48 2.69 4.86
CA PRO A 137 30.78 1.33 5.29
C PRO A 137 29.52 0.48 5.43
N LYS A 138 29.55 -0.78 4.99
CA LYS A 138 28.41 -1.71 5.13
C LYS A 138 27.98 -1.95 6.57
N GLN A 139 28.93 -1.87 7.50
CA GLN A 139 28.71 -2.15 8.91
C GLN A 139 27.75 -1.16 9.59
N ILE A 140 27.55 0.03 9.01
CA ILE A 140 26.62 1.05 9.54
C ILE A 140 25.22 0.96 8.93
N PHE A 141 24.96 -0.01 8.05
CA PHE A 141 23.62 -0.34 7.59
C PHE A 141 22.94 -1.28 8.58
N LEU A 142 21.68 -0.99 8.89
CA LEU A 142 20.85 -1.79 9.78
C LEU A 142 19.95 -2.72 8.97
N LEU A 143 19.79 -3.96 9.43
CA LEU A 143 18.87 -4.95 8.87
C LEU A 143 17.45 -4.73 9.42
N ALA A 144 16.45 -4.75 8.55
CA ALA A 144 15.02 -4.73 8.85
C ALA A 144 14.24 -5.78 8.06
#